data_AF-A0A177SIB2-F1
#
_entry.id   AF-A0A177SIB2-F1
#
_cell.length_a   1.000
_cell.length_b   1.000
_cell.length_c   1.000
_cell.angle_alpha   90.00
_cell.angle_beta   90.00
_cell.angle_gamma   90.00
#
_symmetry.space_group_name_H-M   'P 1'
#
loop_
_entity.id
_entity.type
_entity.pdbx_description
1 polymer ?
#
loop_
_entity_poly.entity_id
_entity_poly.type
_entity_poly.pdbx_seq_one_letter_code
_entity_poly.pdbx_strand_id
1 'polypeptide(L)'
;MRIDSTKWVNMPKTYERTQSVEGTKNQRTNRPDEVSISTEARARFNETQSSRTEKIESLKQAIQDGTYKPDAKKIAERFLNL
;
A
#
# COMPACT_ATOMS: atom_id res chain seq x y z
N MET A 1 -12.31 65.71 52.77
CA MET A 1 -11.79 64.40 52.30
C MET A 1 -11.01 64.65 51.02
N ARG A 2 -9.69 64.42 51.00
CA ARG A 2 -8.83 64.49 49.80
C ARG A 2 -8.42 63.06 49.47
N ILE A 3 -8.69 62.58 48.26
CA ILE A 3 -8.37 61.23 47.82
C ILE A 3 -7.23 61.36 46.80
N ASP A 4 -6.04 60.89 47.15
CA ASP A 4 -4.88 60.90 46.27
C ASP A 4 -5.04 59.87 45.15
N SER A 5 -5.11 60.33 43.90
CA SER A 5 -5.39 59.54 42.70
C SER A 5 -4.13 58.97 42.03
N THR A 6 -3.17 58.45 42.79
CA THR A 6 -1.86 58.05 42.22
C THR A 6 -1.29 56.75 42.79
N LYS A 7 -2.11 55.69 42.93
CA LYS A 7 -1.56 54.34 43.18
C LYS A 7 -2.23 53.22 42.38
N TRP A 8 -2.92 53.54 41.28
CA TRP A 8 -3.24 52.54 40.26
C TRP A 8 -2.01 52.28 39.40
N VAL A 9 -1.06 51.52 39.93
CA VAL A 9 0.09 51.03 39.18
C VAL A 9 0.00 49.51 39.15
N ASN A 10 -0.13 49.00 37.92
CA ASN A 10 -0.09 47.59 37.49
C ASN A 10 -1.29 46.70 37.82
N MET A 11 -2.26 46.68 36.90
CA MET A 11 -3.12 45.52 36.70
C MET A 11 -2.54 44.68 35.54
N PRO A 12 -2.13 43.41 35.77
CA PRO A 12 -1.63 42.58 34.67
C PRO A 12 -2.77 42.27 33.69
N LYS A 13 -2.51 42.49 32.38
CA LYS A 13 -3.45 42.15 31.31
C LYS A 13 -3.63 40.63 31.26
N THR A 14 -4.81 40.13 31.61
CA THR A 14 -5.16 38.69 31.65
C THR A 14 -5.79 38.17 30.36
N TYR A 15 -5.49 38.79 29.22
CA TYR A 15 -5.85 38.21 27.93
C TYR A 15 -4.76 38.52 26.89
N GLU A 16 -3.74 37.68 26.84
CA GLU A 16 -3.03 37.44 25.59
C GLU A 16 -3.31 35.99 25.21
N ARG A 17 -4.40 35.80 24.47
CA ARG A 17 -4.77 34.52 23.89
C ARG A 17 -4.00 34.36 22.58
N THR A 18 -2.69 34.13 22.67
CA THR A 18 -1.85 33.69 21.56
C THR A 18 -1.69 32.17 21.62
N GLN A 19 -2.74 31.47 21.19
CA GLN A 19 -2.59 30.11 20.69
C GLN A 19 -3.24 30.03 19.31
N SER A 20 -2.46 30.31 18.28
CA SER A 20 -2.72 29.72 16.97
C SER A 20 -2.49 28.21 17.10
N VAL A 21 -3.58 27.45 17.11
CA VAL A 21 -3.53 25.98 16.97
C VAL A 21 -3.07 25.66 15.56
N GLU A 22 -1.76 25.58 15.41
CA GLU A 22 -1.09 25.14 14.19
C GLU A 22 -1.17 23.61 14.14
N GLY A 23 -2.24 23.08 13.55
CA GLY A 23 -2.42 21.63 13.58
C GLY A 23 -3.59 21.03 12.81
N THR A 24 -4.46 21.79 12.16
CA THR A 24 -5.57 21.19 11.38
C THR A 24 -5.78 21.86 10.04
N LYS A 25 -4.73 21.97 9.22
CA LYS A 25 -4.94 21.93 7.77
C LYS A 25 -5.18 20.47 7.41
N ASN A 26 -6.44 20.03 7.44
CA ASN A 26 -6.86 18.83 6.74
C ASN A 26 -6.66 19.09 5.23
N GLN A 27 -5.43 18.90 4.75
CA GLN A 27 -5.16 18.75 3.33
C GLN A 27 -5.96 17.54 2.89
N ARG A 28 -7.12 17.78 2.27
CA ARG A 28 -7.86 16.75 1.56
C ARG A 28 -6.97 16.32 0.40
N THR A 29 -6.17 15.29 0.61
CA THR A 29 -5.46 14.63 -0.46
C THR A 29 -6.54 13.96 -1.31
N ASN A 30 -6.83 14.48 -2.51
CA ASN A 30 -7.56 13.76 -3.55
C ASN A 30 -6.69 12.57 -3.98
N ARG A 31 -6.50 11.59 -3.10
CA ARG A 31 -5.85 10.33 -3.45
C ARG A 31 -6.87 9.52 -4.24
N PRO A 32 -6.55 9.13 -5.47
CA PRO A 32 -7.37 8.19 -6.21
C PRO A 32 -7.37 6.84 -5.48
N ASP A 33 -8.42 6.06 -5.67
CA ASP A 33 -8.46 4.71 -5.14
C ASP A 33 -7.36 3.87 -5.80
N GLU A 34 -6.48 3.27 -4.98
CA GLU A 34 -5.40 2.41 -5.44
C GLU A 34 -5.66 0.96 -5.02
N VAL A 35 -5.54 0.03 -5.97
CA VAL A 35 -5.60 -1.41 -5.71
C VAL A 35 -4.17 -1.96 -5.66
N SER A 36 -3.74 -2.40 -4.48
CA SER A 36 -2.44 -3.05 -4.30
C SER A 36 -2.61 -4.55 -4.08
N ILE A 37 -1.72 -5.33 -4.68
CA ILE A 37 -1.65 -6.78 -4.46
C ILE A 37 -1.17 -7.03 -3.02
N SER A 38 -1.82 -7.94 -2.30
CA SER A 38 -1.43 -8.29 -0.94
C SER A 38 0.00 -8.84 -0.87
N THR A 39 0.65 -8.62 0.27
CA THR A 39 2.01 -9.15 0.54
C THR A 39 2.04 -10.68 0.45
N GLU A 40 0.98 -11.35 0.91
CA GLU A 40 0.81 -12.80 0.82
C GLU A 40 0.71 -13.30 -0.63
N ALA A 41 -0.07 -12.63 -1.48
CA ALA A 41 -0.19 -13.01 -2.89
C ALA A 41 1.15 -12.90 -3.63
N ARG A 42 1.95 -11.88 -3.30
CA ARG A 42 3.32 -11.74 -3.83
C ARG A 42 4.25 -12.86 -3.36
N ALA A 43 4.18 -13.25 -2.09
CA ALA A 43 5.00 -14.34 -1.55
C ALA A 43 4.70 -15.67 -2.27
N ARG A 44 3.43 -16.04 -2.37
CA ARG A 44 3.02 -17.28 -3.08
C ARG A 44 3.41 -17.28 -4.56
N PHE A 45 3.30 -16.13 -5.24
CA PHE A 45 3.73 -16.01 -6.62
C PHE A 45 5.23 -16.27 -6.78
N ASN A 46 6.06 -15.71 -5.91
CA ASN A 46 7.50 -15.87 -5.94
C ASN A 46 7.94 -17.31 -5.65
N GLU A 47 7.30 -18.00 -4.70
CA GLU A 47 7.58 -19.41 -4.38
C GLU A 47 7.37 -20.33 -5.59
N THR A 48 6.37 -20.03 -6.43
CA THR A 48 6.09 -20.84 -7.63
C THR A 48 7.01 -20.57 -8.82
N GLN A 49 7.83 -19.51 -8.81
CA GLN A 49 8.64 -19.15 -9.98
C GLN A 49 9.76 -20.15 -10.25
N SER A 50 10.49 -20.61 -9.24
CA SER A 50 11.66 -21.49 -9.43
C SER A 50 11.29 -22.84 -10.03
N SER A 51 10.30 -23.52 -9.44
CA SER A 51 9.80 -24.80 -9.95
C SER A 51 9.17 -24.67 -11.35
N ARG A 52 8.59 -23.50 -11.66
CA ARG A 52 8.03 -23.22 -12.97
C ARG A 52 9.11 -23.00 -14.03
N THR A 53 10.19 -22.30 -13.70
CA THR A 53 11.28 -22.04 -14.66
C THR A 53 11.96 -23.33 -15.10
N GLU A 54 12.26 -24.24 -14.18
CA GLU A 54 12.86 -25.55 -14.48
C GLU A 54 11.95 -26.40 -15.38
N LYS A 55 10.65 -26.41 -15.08
CA LYS A 55 9.65 -27.12 -15.90
C LYS A 55 9.54 -26.54 -17.31
N ILE A 56 9.64 -25.22 -17.47
CA ILE A 56 9.60 -24.58 -18.78
C ILE A 56 10.84 -24.94 -19.60
N GLU A 57 12.02 -24.95 -18.98
CA GLU A 57 13.27 -25.29 -19.66
C GLU A 57 13.29 -26.73 -20.15
N SER A 58 12.88 -27.69 -19.30
CA SER A 58 12.77 -29.10 -19.71
C SER A 58 11.76 -29.31 -20.85
N LEU A 59 10.61 -28.61 -20.82
CA LEU A 59 9.64 -28.66 -21.91
C LEU A 59 10.19 -28.06 -23.21
N LYS A 60 10.95 -26.96 -23.14
CA LYS A 60 11.59 -26.36 -24.31
C LYS A 60 12.60 -27.31 -24.95
N GLN A 61 13.43 -27.97 -24.14
CA GLN A 61 14.37 -28.99 -24.62
C GLN A 61 13.64 -30.14 -25.31
N ALA A 62 12.61 -30.71 -24.66
CA ALA A 62 11.82 -31.80 -25.25
C ALA A 62 11.14 -31.44 -26.58
N ILE A 63 10.73 -30.17 -26.73
CA ILE A 63 10.17 -29.66 -28.00
C ILE A 63 11.26 -29.53 -29.06
N GLN A 64 12.43 -28.99 -28.71
CA GLN A 64 13.57 -28.87 -29.63
C GLN A 64 14.06 -30.23 -30.12
N ASP A 65 14.11 -31.22 -29.24
CA ASP A 65 14.50 -32.60 -29.55
C ASP A 65 13.40 -33.38 -30.30
N GLY A 66 12.21 -32.81 -30.45
CA GLY A 66 11.05 -33.44 -31.09
C GLY A 66 10.45 -34.61 -30.29
N THR A 67 10.83 -34.78 -29.02
CA THR A 67 10.35 -35.86 -28.15
C THR A 67 9.07 -35.49 -27.41
N TYR A 68 8.69 -34.21 -27.41
CA TYR A 68 7.47 -33.74 -26.78
C TYR A 68 6.22 -34.21 -27.55
N LYS A 69 5.37 -35.00 -26.89
CA LYS A 69 4.08 -35.47 -27.42
C LYS A 69 2.92 -34.84 -26.64
N PRO A 70 2.11 -33.98 -27.25
CA PRO A 70 0.91 -33.44 -26.63
C PRO A 70 -0.08 -34.57 -26.30
N ASP A 71 -0.50 -34.66 -25.05
CA ASP A 71 -1.51 -35.62 -24.61
C ASP A 71 -2.90 -34.97 -24.71
N ALA A 72 -3.68 -35.39 -25.71
CA ALA A 72 -5.00 -34.85 -25.98
C ALA A 72 -5.96 -34.99 -24.78
N LYS A 73 -5.82 -36.04 -23.98
CA LYS A 73 -6.66 -36.26 -22.81
C LYS A 73 -6.36 -35.25 -21.72
N LYS A 74 -5.07 -35.02 -21.41
CA LYS A 74 -4.64 -33.99 -20.44
C LYS A 74 -5.01 -32.58 -20.89
N ILE A 75 -5.00 -32.31 -22.20
CA ILE A 75 -5.45 -31.03 -22.75
C ILE A 75 -6.95 -30.85 -22.49
N ALA A 76 -7.77 -31.86 -22.80
CA ALA A 76 -9.21 -31.81 -22.56
C ALA A 76 -9.56 -31.63 -21.07
N GLU A 77 -8.88 -32.37 -20.17
CA GLU A 77 -9.03 -32.23 -18.71
C GLU A 77 -8.80 -30.78 -18.25
N ARG A 78 -7.80 -30.09 -18.81
CA ARG A 78 -7.50 -28.69 -18.48
C ARG A 78 -8.57 -27.71 -18.96
N PHE A 79 -9.22 -27.96 -20.09
CA PHE A 79 -10.29 -27.09 -20.59
C PHE A 79 -11.61 -27.30 -19.84
N LEU A 80 -11.84 -28.52 -19.36
CA LEU A 80 -13.11 -28.89 -18.72
C LEU A 80 -13.17 -28.58 -17.22
N ASN A 81 -12.06 -28.17 -16.58
CA ASN A 81 -11.98 -27.89 -15.14
C ASN A 81 -12.64 -28.99 -14.28
N LEU A 82 -12.44 -30.27 -14.65
CA LEU A 82 -12.80 -31.41 -13.80
C LEU A 82 -11.81 -31.55 -12.63
#